data_AF-A0A7K4F0G1-F1
#
_entry.id   AF-A0A7K4F0G1-F1
#
_cell.length_a   1.000
_cell.length_b   1.000
_cell.length_c   1.000
_cell.angle_alpha   90.00
_cell.angle_beta   90.00
_cell.angle_gamma   90.00
#
_symmetry.space_group_name_H-M   'P 1'
#
loop_
_entity.id
_entity.type
_entity.pdbx_description
1 polymer ?
#
loop_
_entity_poly.entity_id
_entity_poly.type
_entity_poly.pdbx_seq_one_letter_code
_entity_poly.pdbx_strand_id
1 'polypeptide(L)'
;MVIKSFKHQIPQISYLVKKKLWAQVLVGLFLGLLLGLVLGPEAGIVDKDTGGIITTWLSIPAHLFLKIIQMIIVPLIFASIIRGLLSAGSVEQLRTMGISVAVFFVITTVIALGIGVFVATTIVPGNFVDSESMLSSLEIDETEQLVENIEFNFLDIPQHIVGLIPSNPLTSFMSGEMLSIIIFALFVAIAMISLPKKKSEPIMDLLESIQGITMKVVSWAMRLAPLAAFGLMADIVSKVGLDALVGLGTYMGTVVIGLFIMMAVYIVIIKVFARRPIISTLKMMKDPLLLAFSTSSSAAVMPV
;
A
#
# COMPACT_ATOMS: atom_id res chain seq x y z
N MET A 1 -7.15 53.82 -12.03
CA MET A 1 -7.64 53.14 -10.81
C MET A 1 -7.15 51.70 -10.87
N VAL A 2 -5.93 51.45 -10.39
CA VAL A 2 -5.27 50.13 -10.48
C VAL A 2 -5.49 49.42 -9.16
N ILE A 3 -6.25 48.33 -9.19
CA ILE A 3 -6.55 47.51 -8.04
C ILE A 3 -5.26 46.84 -7.57
N LYS A 4 -4.81 47.19 -6.36
CA LYS A 4 -3.69 46.53 -5.67
C LYS A 4 -4.06 45.08 -5.42
N SER A 5 -3.31 44.17 -6.05
CA SER A 5 -3.33 42.74 -5.76
C SER A 5 -2.97 42.50 -4.30
N PHE A 6 -3.86 41.82 -3.58
CA PHE A 6 -3.74 41.47 -2.17
C PHE A 6 -2.60 40.46 -1.99
N LYS A 7 -1.40 41.00 -1.83
CA LYS A 7 -0.19 40.30 -1.40
C LYS A 7 -0.21 40.27 0.12
N HIS A 8 -0.74 39.21 0.73
CA HIS A 8 -0.55 38.93 2.16
C HIS A 8 -0.14 37.47 2.39
N GLN A 9 1.17 37.31 2.57
CA GLN A 9 1.85 36.46 3.55
C GLN A 9 1.24 35.10 3.91
N ILE A 10 1.73 34.01 3.28
CA ILE A 10 2.22 32.81 4.01
C ILE A 10 3.38 32.14 3.23
N PRO A 11 4.61 32.67 3.25
CA PRO A 11 5.72 32.12 2.46
C PRO A 11 6.33 30.81 3.04
N GLN A 12 6.10 30.46 4.31
CA GLN A 12 6.75 29.29 4.94
C GLN A 12 6.00 27.96 4.75
N ILE A 13 4.66 27.96 4.67
CA ILE A 13 3.88 26.73 4.48
C ILE A 13 4.09 26.19 3.05
N SER A 14 4.09 27.06 2.03
CA SER A 14 4.26 26.60 0.64
C SER A 14 5.64 25.98 0.34
N TYR A 15 6.68 26.35 1.09
CA TYR A 15 8.03 25.79 0.93
C TYR A 15 8.16 24.38 1.54
N LEU A 16 7.53 24.15 2.70
CA LEU A 16 7.50 22.82 3.34
C LEU A 16 6.57 21.84 2.60
N VAL A 17 5.45 22.34 2.08
CA VAL A 17 4.45 21.57 1.33
C VAL A 17 4.93 21.22 -0.08
N LYS A 18 5.72 22.07 -0.78
CA LYS A 18 6.19 21.75 -2.14
C LYS A 18 7.27 20.67 -2.25
N LYS A 19 8.01 20.35 -1.18
CA LYS A 19 9.11 19.35 -1.23
C LYS A 19 8.79 17.99 -0.61
N LYS A 20 7.76 17.88 0.22
CA LYS A 20 7.46 16.65 0.98
C LYS A 20 6.08 16.11 0.60
N LEU A 21 6.06 15.18 -0.37
CA LEU A 21 4.83 14.54 -0.85
C LEU A 21 3.97 14.01 0.30
N TRP A 22 4.58 13.31 1.28
CA TRP A 22 3.85 12.81 2.44
C TRP A 22 3.08 13.90 3.22
N ALA A 23 3.62 15.11 3.31
CA ALA A 23 2.96 16.22 4.00
C ALA A 23 1.76 16.74 3.19
N GLN A 24 1.87 16.77 1.86
CA GLN A 24 0.74 17.10 0.99
C GLN A 24 -0.39 16.08 1.14
N VAL A 25 -0.05 14.79 1.19
CA VAL A 25 -1.05 13.72 1.34
C VAL A 25 -1.73 13.79 2.71
N LEU A 26 -0.98 14.03 3.80
CA LEU A 26 -1.60 14.21 5.13
C LEU A 26 -2.53 15.43 5.19
N VAL A 27 -2.16 16.55 4.56
CA VAL A 27 -3.03 17.72 4.47
C VAL A 27 -4.27 17.39 3.64
N GLY A 28 -4.12 16.66 2.52
CA GLY A 28 -5.24 16.18 1.72
C GLY A 28 -6.19 15.31 2.53
N LEU A 29 -5.67 14.34 3.28
CA LEU A 29 -6.45 13.45 4.13
C LEU A 29 -7.21 14.24 5.22
N PHE A 30 -6.55 15.20 5.88
CA PHE A 30 -7.19 16.04 6.90
C PHE A 30 -8.30 16.92 6.31
N LEU A 31 -8.06 17.55 5.16
CA LEU A 31 -9.08 18.34 4.47
C LEU A 31 -10.24 17.48 3.96
N GLY A 32 -9.95 16.25 3.53
CA GLY A 32 -10.94 15.30 3.04
C GLY A 32 -11.84 14.84 4.17
N LEU A 33 -11.27 14.54 5.34
CA LEU A 33 -12.01 14.28 6.57
C LEU A 33 -12.97 15.43 6.89
N LEU A 34 -12.47 16.68 6.97
CA LEU A 34 -13.31 17.84 7.27
C LEU A 34 -14.45 18.02 6.25
N LEU A 35 -14.15 17.88 4.96
CA LEU A 35 -15.17 18.05 3.93
C LEU A 35 -16.20 16.91 3.95
N GLY A 36 -15.76 15.67 4.16
CA GLY A 36 -16.65 14.52 4.29
C GLY A 36 -17.59 14.67 5.49
N LEU A 37 -17.12 15.24 6.60
CA LEU A 37 -17.96 15.55 7.76
C LEU A 37 -19.03 16.61 7.45
N VAL A 38 -18.64 17.67 6.72
CA VAL A 38 -19.57 18.74 6.33
C VAL A 38 -20.61 18.26 5.32
N LEU A 39 -20.24 17.33 4.42
CA LEU A 39 -21.10 16.75 3.40
C LEU A 39 -21.86 15.51 3.88
N GLY A 40 -21.55 15.02 5.09
CA GLY A 40 -22.14 13.82 5.66
C GLY A 40 -23.56 14.05 6.20
N PRO A 41 -24.33 12.96 6.39
CA PRO A 41 -25.72 12.97 6.85
C PRO A 41 -26.00 13.81 8.10
N GLU A 42 -25.03 13.89 9.00
CA GLU A 42 -25.18 14.46 10.34
C GLU A 42 -25.01 15.98 10.36
N ALA A 43 -24.31 16.56 9.37
CA ALA A 43 -24.17 18.01 9.29
C ALA A 43 -25.50 18.69 8.91
N GLY A 44 -26.41 17.99 8.23
CA GLY A 44 -27.72 18.49 7.84
C GLY A 44 -27.70 19.67 6.85
N ILE A 45 -26.54 19.99 6.28
CA ILE A 45 -26.33 21.11 5.35
C ILE A 45 -26.72 20.73 3.92
N VAL A 46 -26.54 19.46 3.55
CA VAL A 46 -26.78 18.91 2.21
C VAL A 46 -27.58 17.62 2.33
N ASP A 47 -28.54 17.42 1.44
CA ASP A 47 -29.33 16.18 1.36
C ASP A 47 -28.44 14.98 1.02
N LYS A 48 -28.74 13.80 1.60
CA LYS A 48 -27.86 12.60 1.54
C LYS A 48 -27.47 12.22 0.11
N ASP A 49 -28.42 12.31 -0.81
CA ASP A 49 -28.22 11.97 -2.23
C ASP A 49 -27.28 12.97 -2.93
N THR A 50 -27.39 14.26 -2.58
CA THR A 50 -26.53 15.31 -3.17
C THR A 50 -25.12 15.27 -2.59
N GLY A 51 -24.97 14.99 -1.29
CA GLY A 51 -23.68 14.83 -0.63
C GLY A 51 -22.89 13.64 -1.21
N GLY A 52 -23.54 12.48 -1.36
CA GLY A 52 -22.92 11.29 -1.95
C GLY A 52 -22.52 11.47 -3.42
N ILE A 53 -23.32 12.18 -4.21
CA ILE A 53 -22.93 12.52 -5.59
C ILE A 53 -21.67 13.38 -5.58
N ILE A 54 -21.65 14.48 -4.83
CA ILE A 54 -20.51 15.41 -4.78
C ILE A 54 -19.22 14.68 -4.37
N THR A 55 -19.28 13.80 -3.36
CA THR A 55 -18.08 13.07 -2.93
C THR A 55 -17.64 12.00 -3.91
N THR A 56 -18.56 11.39 -4.66
CA THR A 56 -18.23 10.48 -5.76
C THR A 56 -17.47 11.20 -6.89
N TRP A 57 -17.88 12.42 -7.25
CA TRP A 57 -17.10 13.23 -8.20
C TRP A 57 -15.75 13.64 -7.63
N LEU A 58 -15.68 13.87 -6.32
CA LEU A 58 -14.46 14.22 -5.63
C LEU A 58 -13.47 13.05 -5.51
N SER A 59 -13.94 11.81 -5.51
CA SER A 59 -13.11 10.60 -5.45
C SER A 59 -12.55 10.17 -6.81
N ILE A 60 -12.95 10.78 -7.93
CA ILE A 60 -12.40 10.49 -9.28
C ILE A 60 -10.86 10.49 -9.30
N PRO A 61 -10.16 11.49 -8.73
CA PRO A 61 -8.69 11.48 -8.67
C PRO A 61 -8.13 10.29 -7.87
N ALA A 62 -8.87 9.80 -6.88
CA ALA A 62 -8.49 8.64 -6.08
C ALA A 62 -8.59 7.34 -6.89
N HIS A 63 -9.74 7.11 -7.54
CA HIS A 63 -9.93 5.95 -8.40
C HIS A 63 -8.93 5.95 -9.55
N LEU A 64 -8.68 7.11 -10.18
CA LEU A 64 -7.68 7.25 -11.22
C LEU A 64 -6.27 6.93 -10.71
N PHE A 65 -5.90 7.45 -9.54
CA PHE A 65 -4.62 7.16 -8.91
C PHE A 65 -4.42 5.65 -8.67
N LEU A 66 -5.41 5.00 -8.04
CA LEU A 66 -5.35 3.56 -7.76
C LEU A 66 -5.27 2.73 -9.04
N LYS A 67 -6.05 3.07 -10.08
CA LYS A 67 -6.00 2.37 -11.37
C LYS A 67 -4.65 2.54 -12.06
N ILE A 68 -4.03 3.72 -11.99
CA ILE A 68 -2.68 3.92 -12.55
C ILE A 68 -1.66 3.04 -11.80
N ILE A 69 -1.68 3.00 -10.47
CA ILE A 69 -0.77 2.16 -9.67
C ILE A 69 -1.00 0.66 -9.97
N GLN A 70 -2.26 0.21 -10.02
CA GLN A 70 -2.62 -1.16 -10.38
C GLN A 70 -2.19 -1.54 -11.80
N MET A 71 -2.22 -0.61 -12.76
CA MET A 71 -1.77 -0.86 -14.13
C MET A 71 -0.26 -1.11 -14.22
N ILE A 72 0.54 -0.38 -13.42
CA ILE A 72 2.01 -0.43 -13.51
C ILE A 72 2.65 -1.47 -12.58
N ILE A 73 1.93 -1.94 -11.55
CA ILE A 73 2.51 -2.82 -10.53
C ILE A 73 3.05 -4.12 -11.13
N VAL A 74 2.30 -4.73 -12.05
CA VAL A 74 2.63 -6.00 -12.68
C VAL A 74 3.91 -5.91 -13.52
N PRO A 75 4.02 -5.00 -14.51
CA PRO A 75 5.27 -4.86 -15.29
C PRO A 75 6.45 -4.40 -14.42
N LEU A 76 6.20 -3.57 -13.41
CA LEU A 76 7.23 -3.10 -12.49
C LEU A 76 7.82 -4.25 -11.67
N ILE A 77 6.98 -5.06 -11.01
CA ILE A 77 7.41 -6.19 -10.19
C ILE A 77 8.17 -7.20 -11.06
N PHE A 78 7.62 -7.55 -12.23
CA PHE A 78 8.25 -8.51 -13.14
C PHE A 78 9.65 -8.07 -13.56
N ALA A 79 9.78 -6.82 -14.05
CA ALA A 79 11.08 -6.27 -14.45
C ALA A 79 12.03 -6.12 -13.25
N SER A 80 11.55 -5.63 -12.11
CA SER A 80 12.37 -5.39 -10.93
C SER A 80 12.92 -6.68 -10.33
N ILE A 81 12.13 -7.77 -10.29
CA ILE A 81 12.59 -9.06 -9.77
C ILE A 81 13.67 -9.63 -10.68
N ILE A 82 13.43 -9.67 -11.99
CA ILE A 82 14.38 -10.25 -12.93
C ILE A 82 15.71 -9.48 -12.89
N ARG A 83 15.65 -8.15 -12.96
CA ARG A 83 16.84 -7.28 -12.89
C ARG A 83 17.56 -7.40 -11.55
N GLY A 84 16.81 -7.40 -10.45
CA GLY A 84 17.35 -7.54 -9.10
C GLY A 84 18.11 -8.86 -8.91
N LEU A 85 17.57 -9.96 -9.41
CA LEU A 85 18.21 -11.27 -9.34
C LEU A 85 19.45 -11.37 -10.23
N LEU A 86 19.40 -10.85 -11.45
CA LEU A 86 20.52 -10.87 -12.37
C LEU A 86 21.69 -9.98 -11.90
N SER A 87 21.41 -8.92 -11.15
CA SER A 87 22.43 -8.10 -10.49
C SER A 87 23.13 -8.82 -9.33
N ALA A 88 22.54 -9.87 -8.76
CA ALA A 88 23.09 -10.58 -7.61
C ALA A 88 24.31 -11.48 -7.95
N GLY A 89 24.67 -11.61 -9.22
CA GLY A 89 25.97 -12.14 -9.67
C GLY A 89 26.15 -13.66 -9.61
N SER A 90 25.45 -14.38 -8.72
CA SER A 90 25.50 -15.86 -8.66
C SER A 90 24.22 -16.52 -8.13
N VAL A 91 23.93 -17.73 -8.61
CA VAL A 91 22.78 -18.55 -8.16
C VAL A 91 22.92 -18.96 -6.69
N GLU A 92 24.14 -19.22 -6.21
CA GLU A 92 24.40 -19.65 -4.84
C GLU A 92 24.11 -18.52 -3.82
N GLN A 93 24.47 -17.28 -4.17
CA GLN A 93 24.12 -16.10 -3.37
C GLN A 93 22.62 -15.86 -3.36
N LEU A 94 21.94 -16.06 -4.49
CA LEU A 94 20.49 -15.96 -4.56
C LEU A 94 19.80 -17.00 -3.68
N ARG A 95 20.26 -18.25 -3.70
CA ARG A 95 19.71 -19.34 -2.87
C ARG A 95 19.86 -19.02 -1.38
N THR A 96 21.05 -18.64 -0.96
CA THR A 96 21.36 -18.35 0.45
C THR A 96 20.63 -17.10 0.96
N MET A 97 20.59 -16.02 0.17
CA MET A 97 19.81 -14.83 0.50
C MET A 97 18.31 -15.10 0.51
N GLY A 98 17.80 -15.79 -0.51
CA GLY A 98 16.36 -16.08 -0.65
C GLY A 98 15.82 -16.88 0.53
N ILE A 99 16.52 -17.94 0.94
CA ILE A 99 16.12 -18.75 2.11
C ILE A 99 16.18 -17.89 3.38
N SER A 100 17.25 -17.12 3.58
CA SER A 100 17.39 -16.28 4.78
C SER A 100 16.28 -15.23 4.87
N VAL A 101 15.92 -14.60 3.75
CA VAL A 101 14.85 -13.60 3.65
C VAL A 101 13.47 -14.24 3.82
N ALA A 102 13.25 -15.43 3.26
CA ALA A 102 11.99 -16.16 3.43
C ALA A 102 11.76 -16.53 4.90
N VAL A 103 12.77 -17.09 5.57
CA VAL A 103 12.71 -17.41 7.00
C VAL A 103 12.47 -16.14 7.82
N PHE A 104 13.17 -15.05 7.49
CA PHE A 104 12.95 -13.76 8.13
C PHE A 104 11.48 -13.30 8.01
N PHE A 105 10.91 -13.32 6.81
CA PHE A 105 9.53 -12.92 6.59
C PHE A 105 8.53 -13.79 7.35
N VAL A 106 8.69 -15.12 7.29
CA VAL A 106 7.81 -16.04 8.03
C VAL A 106 7.84 -15.75 9.53
N ILE A 107 9.02 -15.61 10.13
CA ILE A 107 9.17 -15.30 11.55
C ILE A 107 8.52 -13.95 11.89
N THR A 108 8.80 -12.90 11.10
CA THR A 108 8.24 -11.57 11.36
C THR A 108 6.72 -11.52 11.18
N THR A 109 6.16 -12.29 10.25
CA THR A 109 4.71 -12.39 10.04
C THR A 109 4.04 -13.11 11.20
N VAL A 110 4.63 -14.22 11.69
CA VAL A 110 4.12 -14.91 12.88
C VAL A 110 4.13 -13.99 14.10
N ILE A 111 5.21 -13.21 14.30
CA ILE A 111 5.29 -12.21 15.36
C ILE A 111 4.22 -11.12 15.18
N ALA A 112 4.05 -10.60 13.97
CA ALA A 112 3.05 -9.58 13.66
C ALA A 112 1.62 -10.07 13.92
N LEU A 113 1.30 -11.30 13.52
CA LEU A 113 0.02 -11.95 13.82
C LEU A 113 -0.18 -12.11 15.33
N GLY A 114 0.85 -12.56 16.05
CA GLY A 114 0.79 -12.68 17.51
C GLY A 114 0.52 -11.33 18.20
N ILE A 115 1.19 -10.26 17.77
CA ILE A 115 0.94 -8.89 18.25
C ILE A 115 -0.49 -8.45 17.91
N GLY A 116 -0.93 -8.70 16.67
CA GLY A 116 -2.27 -8.34 16.20
C GLY A 116 -3.36 -8.98 17.06
N VAL A 117 -3.27 -10.30 17.27
CA VAL A 117 -4.19 -11.05 18.14
C VAL A 117 -4.12 -10.53 19.58
N PHE A 118 -2.93 -10.33 20.13
CA PHE A 118 -2.75 -9.83 21.49
C PHE A 118 -3.40 -8.45 21.70
N VAL A 119 -3.14 -7.50 20.80
CA VAL A 119 -3.67 -6.13 20.92
C VAL A 119 -5.19 -6.12 20.66
N ALA A 120 -5.67 -6.86 19.66
CA ALA A 120 -7.10 -6.93 19.34
C ALA A 120 -7.92 -7.58 20.46
N THR A 121 -7.41 -8.65 21.09
CA THR A 121 -8.08 -9.31 22.22
C THR A 121 -8.04 -8.50 23.51
N THR A 122 -7.03 -7.62 23.66
CA THR A 122 -6.92 -6.75 24.85
C THR A 122 -7.85 -5.53 24.75
N ILE A 123 -7.90 -4.88 23.58
CA ILE A 123 -8.67 -3.64 23.39
C ILE A 123 -10.12 -3.93 23.03
N VAL A 124 -10.39 -5.05 22.34
CA VAL A 124 -11.73 -5.46 21.87
C VAL A 124 -12.47 -4.31 21.17
N PRO A 125 -11.90 -3.76 20.07
CA PRO A 125 -12.46 -2.57 19.41
C PRO A 125 -13.86 -2.79 18.83
N GLY A 126 -14.25 -4.05 18.59
CA GLY A 126 -15.58 -4.41 18.07
C GLY A 126 -16.74 -4.01 18.98
N ASN A 127 -16.52 -3.84 20.29
CA ASN A 127 -17.55 -3.37 21.21
C ASN A 127 -17.95 -1.90 20.98
N PHE A 128 -17.14 -1.15 20.22
CA PHE A 128 -17.34 0.28 19.96
C PHE A 128 -17.82 0.56 18.54
N VAL A 129 -18.01 -0.47 17.71
CA VAL A 129 -18.50 -0.36 16.33
C VAL A 129 -19.93 -0.87 16.27
N ASP A 130 -20.88 0.04 16.00
CA ASP A 130 -22.26 -0.36 15.75
C ASP A 130 -22.34 -1.06 14.39
N SER A 131 -22.50 -2.37 14.40
CA SER A 131 -22.34 -3.21 13.19
C SER A 131 -23.48 -3.02 12.18
N GLU A 132 -24.65 -2.57 12.63
CA GLU A 132 -25.83 -2.35 11.78
C GLU A 132 -25.71 -1.10 10.88
N SER A 133 -25.00 -0.06 11.31
CA SER A 133 -24.79 1.17 10.52
C SER A 133 -23.68 1.02 9.48
N MET A 134 -22.72 0.12 9.69
CA MET A 134 -21.59 -0.12 8.77
C MET A 134 -21.96 -1.02 7.59
N LEU A 135 -22.77 -2.06 7.82
CA LEU A 135 -23.20 -3.01 6.77
C LEU A 135 -24.18 -2.38 5.76
N SER A 136 -24.86 -1.30 6.14
CA SER A 136 -25.85 -0.63 5.29
C SER A 136 -25.28 0.56 4.50
N SER A 137 -24.11 1.09 4.88
CA SER A 137 -23.51 2.30 4.31
C SER A 137 -22.31 2.02 3.40
N LEU A 138 -21.65 0.88 3.59
CA LEU A 138 -20.62 0.39 2.70
C LEU A 138 -21.28 -0.62 1.75
N GLU A 139 -21.49 -0.25 0.49
CA GLU A 139 -21.62 -1.21 -0.62
C GLU A 139 -20.26 -1.93 -0.75
N ILE A 140 -19.91 -2.75 0.23
CA ILE A 140 -18.77 -3.65 0.15
C ILE A 140 -19.16 -4.64 -0.94
N ASP A 141 -18.44 -4.55 -2.06
CA ASP A 141 -18.50 -5.51 -3.16
C ASP A 141 -18.62 -6.91 -2.54
N GLU A 142 -19.72 -7.61 -2.83
CA GLU A 142 -20.08 -8.92 -2.23
C GLU A 142 -18.99 -10.00 -2.43
N THR A 143 -17.92 -9.66 -3.14
CA THR A 143 -16.73 -10.48 -3.37
C THR A 143 -15.88 -10.72 -2.12
N GLU A 144 -16.01 -9.90 -1.05
CA GLU A 144 -15.27 -10.12 0.21
C GLU A 144 -16.07 -10.91 1.27
N GLN A 145 -17.35 -11.20 1.04
CA GLN A 145 -18.15 -12.07 1.92
C GLN A 145 -17.81 -13.57 1.78
N LEU A 146 -16.89 -13.91 0.88
CA LEU A 146 -16.28 -15.24 0.81
C LEU A 146 -15.10 -15.36 1.78
N VAL A 147 -15.28 -15.01 3.04
CA VAL A 147 -14.66 -15.81 4.10
C VAL A 147 -15.51 -17.07 4.23
N GLU A 148 -15.51 -17.86 3.15
CA GLU A 148 -15.83 -19.27 3.22
C GLU A 148 -14.98 -19.82 4.36
N ASN A 149 -15.57 -20.63 5.24
CA ASN A 149 -14.81 -21.27 6.31
C ASN A 149 -13.69 -22.05 5.66
N ILE A 150 -12.49 -21.45 5.55
CA ILE A 150 -11.29 -22.13 5.10
C ILE A 150 -10.97 -23.08 6.24
N GLU A 151 -11.57 -24.28 6.19
CA GLU A 151 -11.05 -25.43 6.90
C GLU A 151 -9.65 -25.63 6.36
N PHE A 152 -8.68 -25.03 7.05
CA PHE A 152 -7.28 -25.15 6.69
C PHE A 152 -6.88 -26.61 6.94
N ASN A 153 -7.00 -27.43 5.90
CA ASN A 153 -6.57 -28.80 5.93
C ASN A 153 -5.08 -28.85 5.59
N PHE A 154 -4.27 -29.38 6.50
CA PHE A 154 -2.85 -29.61 6.25
C PHE A 154 -2.60 -30.47 5.00
N LEU A 155 -3.60 -31.24 4.57
CA LEU A 155 -3.59 -32.06 3.37
C LEU A 155 -3.60 -31.24 2.07
N ASP A 156 -4.06 -30.00 2.09
CA ASP A 156 -4.15 -29.13 0.91
C ASP A 156 -2.87 -28.31 0.68
N ILE A 157 -1.96 -28.26 1.67
CA ILE A 157 -0.67 -27.54 1.57
C ILE A 157 0.14 -27.94 0.32
N PRO A 158 0.32 -29.24 0.00
CA PRO A 158 1.01 -29.64 -1.23
C PRO A 158 0.31 -29.10 -2.49
N GLN A 159 -1.02 -29.11 -2.52
CA GLN A 159 -1.80 -28.63 -3.66
C GLN A 159 -1.72 -27.10 -3.80
N HIS A 160 -1.72 -26.37 -2.69
CA HIS A 160 -1.47 -24.93 -2.68
C HIS A 160 -0.06 -24.60 -3.18
N ILE A 161 0.98 -25.35 -2.76
CA ILE A 161 2.36 -25.16 -3.21
C ILE A 161 2.47 -25.38 -4.72
N VAL A 162 1.86 -26.45 -5.25
CA VAL A 162 1.85 -26.71 -6.69
C VAL A 162 1.07 -25.64 -7.44
N GLY A 163 -0.06 -25.17 -6.88
CA GLY A 163 -0.86 -24.08 -7.41
C GLY A 163 -0.15 -22.73 -7.49
N LEU A 164 0.98 -22.57 -6.79
CA LEU A 164 1.81 -21.37 -6.90
C LEU A 164 2.55 -21.27 -8.24
N ILE A 165 2.76 -22.39 -8.92
CA ILE A 165 3.38 -22.43 -10.24
C ILE A 165 2.26 -22.26 -11.28
N PRO A 166 2.17 -21.10 -11.95
CA PRO A 166 1.10 -20.89 -12.91
C PRO A 166 1.24 -21.85 -14.09
N SER A 167 0.15 -22.53 -14.43
CA SER A 167 0.07 -23.36 -15.65
C SER A 167 0.21 -22.52 -16.92
N ASN A 168 -0.25 -21.26 -16.86
CA ASN A 168 -0.05 -20.26 -17.91
C ASN A 168 0.33 -18.91 -17.27
N PRO A 169 1.55 -18.39 -17.49
CA PRO A 169 1.96 -17.13 -16.89
C PRO A 169 1.11 -15.96 -17.40
N LEU A 170 0.70 -15.97 -18.67
CA LEU A 170 -0.09 -14.87 -19.26
C LEU A 170 -1.45 -14.73 -18.58
N THR A 171 -2.08 -15.82 -18.17
CA THR A 171 -3.34 -15.74 -17.42
C THR A 171 -3.11 -15.13 -16.04
N SER A 172 -2.00 -15.42 -15.38
CA SER A 172 -1.66 -14.77 -14.09
C SER A 172 -1.37 -13.28 -14.23
N PHE A 173 -0.77 -12.84 -15.35
CA PHE A 173 -0.64 -11.42 -15.68
C PHE A 173 -2.00 -10.74 -15.85
N MET A 174 -3.00 -11.46 -16.38
CA MET A 174 -4.35 -10.94 -16.60
C MET A 174 -5.23 -10.99 -15.34
N SER A 175 -5.11 -12.06 -14.54
CA SER A 175 -5.87 -12.23 -13.28
C SER A 175 -5.29 -11.42 -12.12
N GLY A 176 -4.07 -10.88 -12.27
CA GLY A 176 -3.43 -10.07 -11.23
C GLY A 176 -2.91 -10.90 -10.05
N GLU A 177 -2.73 -12.21 -10.24
CA GLU A 177 -2.16 -13.10 -9.22
C GLU A 177 -0.68 -12.78 -8.99
N MET A 178 -0.43 -11.85 -8.05
CA MET A 178 0.91 -11.32 -7.79
C MET A 178 1.92 -12.42 -7.43
N LEU A 179 1.53 -13.42 -6.63
CA LEU A 179 2.43 -14.50 -6.23
C LEU A 179 2.87 -15.36 -7.43
N SER A 180 1.93 -15.71 -8.31
CA SER A 180 2.19 -16.45 -9.55
C SER A 180 3.14 -15.67 -10.47
N ILE A 181 2.93 -14.35 -10.61
CA ILE A 181 3.81 -13.45 -11.39
C ILE A 181 5.23 -13.41 -10.80
N ILE A 182 5.36 -13.31 -9.47
CA ILE A 182 6.64 -13.30 -8.75
C ILE A 182 7.40 -14.60 -9.01
N ILE A 183 6.73 -15.75 -8.90
CA ILE A 183 7.32 -17.07 -9.09
C ILE A 183 7.77 -17.25 -10.54
N PHE A 184 6.93 -16.87 -11.51
CA PHE A 184 7.31 -16.88 -12.91
C PHE A 184 8.53 -15.99 -13.19
N ALA A 185 8.57 -14.76 -12.65
CA ALA A 185 9.71 -13.86 -12.77
C ALA A 185 11.00 -14.48 -12.21
N LEU A 186 10.90 -15.19 -11.09
CA LEU A 186 12.00 -15.94 -10.47
C LEU A 186 12.56 -17.03 -11.40
N PHE A 187 11.68 -17.84 -12.00
CA PHE A 187 12.11 -18.86 -12.98
C PHE A 187 12.79 -18.24 -14.20
N VAL A 188 12.22 -17.16 -14.75
CA VAL A 188 12.81 -16.43 -15.88
C VAL A 188 14.18 -15.88 -15.50
N ALA A 189 14.32 -15.27 -14.33
CA ALA A 189 15.59 -14.74 -13.85
C ALA A 189 16.66 -15.83 -13.72
N ILE A 190 16.33 -16.97 -13.10
CA ILE A 190 17.25 -18.12 -12.94
C ILE A 190 17.66 -18.69 -14.29
N ALA A 191 16.71 -18.82 -15.23
CA ALA A 191 17.00 -19.26 -16.59
C ALA A 191 17.94 -18.29 -17.32
N MET A 192 17.73 -16.97 -17.17
CA MET A 192 18.60 -15.94 -17.74
C MET A 192 20.01 -15.96 -17.15
N ILE A 193 20.17 -16.20 -15.85
CA ILE A 193 21.49 -16.35 -15.20
C ILE A 193 22.27 -17.53 -15.80
N SER A 194 21.56 -18.57 -16.23
CA SER A 194 22.15 -19.78 -16.80
C SER A 194 22.55 -19.64 -18.28
N LEU A 195 22.15 -18.54 -18.94
CA LEU A 195 22.47 -18.26 -20.34
C LEU A 195 23.77 -17.43 -20.47
N PRO A 196 24.48 -17.53 -21.61
CA PRO A 196 25.59 -16.63 -21.90
C PRO A 196 25.13 -15.17 -21.91
N LYS A 197 25.89 -14.27 -21.28
CA LYS A 197 25.53 -12.84 -21.12
C LYS A 197 25.05 -12.18 -22.41
N LYS A 198 25.71 -12.46 -23.54
CA LYS A 198 25.35 -11.92 -24.87
C LYS A 198 23.91 -12.26 -25.32
N LYS A 199 23.33 -13.35 -24.83
CA LYS A 199 21.94 -13.73 -25.13
C LYS A 199 20.93 -13.13 -24.15
N SER A 200 21.32 -12.90 -22.91
CA SER A 200 20.44 -12.33 -21.88
C SER A 200 20.43 -10.80 -21.87
N GLU A 201 21.48 -10.16 -22.38
CA GLU A 201 21.69 -8.71 -22.38
C GLU A 201 20.58 -7.92 -23.11
N PRO A 202 20.11 -8.30 -24.31
CA PRO A 202 19.00 -7.57 -24.95
C PRO A 202 17.70 -7.59 -24.15
N ILE A 203 17.43 -8.69 -23.44
CA ILE A 203 16.25 -8.81 -22.56
C ILE A 203 16.45 -7.94 -21.32
N MET A 204 17.66 -7.92 -20.76
CA MET A 204 18.01 -7.05 -19.64
C MET A 204 17.76 -5.57 -19.96
N ASP A 205 18.24 -5.10 -21.11
CA ASP A 205 18.09 -3.70 -21.54
C ASP A 205 16.62 -3.33 -21.77
N LEU A 206 15.84 -4.26 -22.32
CA LEU A 206 14.40 -4.10 -22.46
C LEU A 206 13.71 -3.97 -21.08
N LEU A 207 14.04 -4.86 -20.14
CA LEU A 207 13.47 -4.82 -18.79
C LEU A 207 13.87 -3.56 -18.04
N GLU A 208 15.09 -3.05 -18.24
CA GLU A 208 15.53 -1.77 -17.69
C GLU A 208 14.71 -0.61 -18.24
N SER A 209 14.47 -0.61 -19.55
CA SER A 209 13.62 0.38 -20.20
C SER A 209 12.19 0.33 -19.67
N ILE A 210 11.61 -0.88 -19.51
CA ILE A 210 10.27 -1.09 -18.93
C ILE A 210 10.23 -0.57 -17.49
N GLN A 211 11.23 -0.88 -16.67
CA GLN A 211 11.32 -0.38 -15.31
C GLN A 211 11.43 1.16 -15.29
N GLY A 212 12.24 1.76 -16.17
CA GLY A 212 12.34 3.21 -16.28
C GLY A 212 11.02 3.88 -16.68
N ILE A 213 10.29 3.30 -17.65
CA ILE A 213 8.98 3.78 -18.10
C ILE A 213 7.95 3.67 -16.97
N THR A 214 7.86 2.52 -16.31
CA THR A 214 6.93 2.32 -15.20
C THR A 214 7.22 3.29 -14.05
N MET A 215 8.48 3.48 -13.67
CA MET A 215 8.89 4.48 -12.68
C MET A 215 8.52 5.91 -13.09
N LYS A 216 8.55 6.24 -14.39
CA LYS A 216 8.09 7.54 -14.87
C LYS A 216 6.59 7.72 -14.68
N VAL A 217 5.79 6.68 -14.94
CA VAL A 217 4.34 6.68 -14.71
C VAL A 217 4.03 6.80 -13.21
N VAL A 218 4.77 6.12 -12.33
CA VAL A 218 4.67 6.32 -10.87
C VAL A 218 4.84 7.81 -10.53
N SER A 219 5.88 8.45 -11.08
CA SER A 219 6.16 9.86 -10.80
C SER A 219 5.01 10.78 -11.22
N TRP A 220 4.29 10.44 -12.30
CA TRP A 220 3.08 11.15 -12.70
C TRP A 220 1.91 10.89 -11.76
N ALA A 221 1.67 9.61 -11.41
CA ALA A 221 0.63 9.22 -10.46
C ALA A 221 0.80 9.90 -9.10
N MET A 222 2.04 10.02 -8.61
CA MET A 222 2.36 10.67 -7.33
C MET A 222 1.97 12.16 -7.27
N ARG A 223 1.79 12.83 -8.41
CA ARG A 223 1.25 14.20 -8.45
C ARG A 223 -0.24 14.25 -8.09
N LEU A 224 -0.96 13.16 -8.32
CA LEU A 224 -2.37 13.00 -7.98
C LEU A 224 -2.58 12.55 -6.53
N ALA A 225 -1.55 11.97 -5.88
CA ALA A 225 -1.67 11.38 -4.55
C ALA A 225 -2.32 12.28 -3.48
N PRO A 226 -2.01 13.59 -3.39
CA PRO A 226 -2.67 14.46 -2.40
C PRO A 226 -4.16 14.68 -2.66
N LEU A 227 -4.53 14.81 -3.93
CA LEU A 227 -5.92 14.99 -4.36
C LEU A 227 -6.70 13.68 -4.24
N ALA A 228 -6.05 12.54 -4.51
CA ALA A 228 -6.57 11.21 -4.29
C ALA A 228 -6.91 10.95 -2.83
N ALA A 229 -5.97 11.19 -1.90
CA ALA A 229 -6.22 11.01 -0.47
C ALA A 229 -7.32 11.92 0.05
N PHE A 230 -7.39 13.16 -0.45
CA PHE A 230 -8.47 14.09 -0.13
C PHE A 230 -9.84 13.57 -0.58
N GLY A 231 -9.98 13.19 -1.85
CA GLY A 231 -11.25 12.71 -2.41
C GLY A 231 -11.71 11.40 -1.79
N LEU A 232 -10.78 10.47 -1.59
CA LEU A 232 -11.07 9.17 -0.97
C LEU A 232 -11.53 9.34 0.48
N MET A 233 -10.84 10.18 1.26
CA MET A 233 -11.21 10.42 2.64
C MET A 233 -12.56 11.14 2.74
N ALA A 234 -12.83 12.11 1.86
CA ALA A 234 -14.11 12.80 1.82
C ALA A 234 -15.27 11.86 1.50
N ASP A 235 -15.09 10.94 0.55
CA ASP A 235 -16.11 9.97 0.14
C ASP A 235 -16.40 8.90 1.18
N ILE A 236 -15.36 8.36 1.83
CA ILE A 236 -15.55 7.39 2.91
C ILE A 236 -16.28 8.06 4.08
N VAL A 237 -15.85 9.25 4.47
CA VAL A 237 -16.42 9.94 5.64
C VAL A 237 -17.85 10.42 5.39
N SER A 238 -18.18 10.90 4.19
CA SER A 238 -19.54 11.34 3.87
C SER A 238 -20.55 10.19 3.90
N LYS A 239 -20.14 8.97 3.53
CA LYS A 239 -21.00 7.78 3.54
C LYS A 239 -21.17 7.18 4.93
N VAL A 240 -20.09 7.17 5.71
CA VAL A 240 -19.98 6.44 6.98
C VAL A 240 -20.49 7.25 8.18
N GLY A 241 -20.38 8.59 8.18
CA GLY A 241 -20.84 9.44 9.29
C GLY A 241 -19.92 9.44 10.54
N LEU A 242 -20.14 10.36 11.50
CA LEU A 242 -19.33 10.51 12.71
C LEU A 242 -19.47 9.34 13.67
N ASP A 243 -20.67 8.77 13.82
CA ASP A 243 -20.89 7.70 14.80
C ASP A 243 -20.07 6.45 14.45
N ALA A 244 -20.01 6.09 13.16
CA ALA A 244 -19.15 5.02 12.70
C ALA A 244 -17.66 5.41 12.67
N LEU A 245 -17.31 6.71 12.55
CA LEU A 245 -15.93 7.17 12.71
C LEU A 245 -15.40 7.00 14.13
N VAL A 246 -16.24 7.07 15.17
CA VAL A 246 -15.80 6.82 16.55
C VAL A 246 -15.45 5.34 16.75
N GLY A 247 -16.31 4.43 16.28
CA GLY A 247 -16.03 2.99 16.30
C GLY A 247 -14.78 2.64 15.47
N LEU A 248 -14.72 3.17 14.24
CA LEU A 248 -13.57 2.99 13.37
C LEU A 248 -12.30 3.63 13.94
N GLY A 249 -12.40 4.74 14.65
CA GLY A 249 -11.29 5.40 15.34
C GLY A 249 -10.70 4.50 16.42
N THR A 250 -11.54 3.77 17.16
CA THR A 250 -11.09 2.82 18.20
C THR A 250 -10.40 1.61 17.56
N TYR A 251 -10.93 1.10 16.45
CA TYR A 251 -10.29 0.08 15.63
C TYR A 251 -8.94 0.56 15.06
N MET A 252 -8.90 1.75 14.46
CA MET A 252 -7.67 2.36 13.93
C MET A 252 -6.63 2.59 15.02
N GLY A 253 -7.03 3.05 16.20
CA GLY A 253 -6.15 3.18 17.36
C GLY A 253 -5.51 1.84 17.75
N THR A 254 -6.32 0.76 17.78
CA THR A 254 -5.86 -0.60 18.04
C THR A 254 -4.80 -1.04 17.01
N VAL A 255 -5.07 -0.84 15.72
CA VAL A 255 -4.13 -1.18 14.64
C VAL A 255 -2.84 -0.35 14.74
N VAL A 256 -2.93 0.96 14.98
CA VAL A 256 -1.78 1.85 15.13
C VAL A 256 -0.91 1.42 16.31
N ILE A 257 -1.49 1.05 17.44
CA ILE A 257 -0.76 0.49 18.59
C ILE A 257 -0.01 -0.78 18.18
N GLY A 258 -0.67 -1.71 17.49
CA GLY A 258 -0.03 -2.92 16.97
C GLY A 258 1.14 -2.63 16.04
N LEU A 259 0.99 -1.67 15.13
CA LEU A 259 2.05 -1.22 14.23
C LEU A 259 3.23 -0.57 14.97
N PHE A 260 2.97 0.21 16.03
CA PHE A 260 4.05 0.76 16.87
C PHE A 260 4.82 -0.33 17.62
N ILE A 261 4.14 -1.34 18.16
CA ILE A 261 4.78 -2.50 18.79
C ILE A 261 5.63 -3.25 17.75
N MET A 262 5.08 -3.49 16.55
CA MET A 262 5.84 -4.14 15.48
C MET A 262 7.04 -3.30 15.02
N MET A 263 6.90 -1.98 14.97
CA MET A 263 8.03 -1.09 14.69
C MET A 263 9.12 -1.21 15.76
N ALA A 264 8.76 -1.36 17.04
CA ALA A 264 9.73 -1.63 18.11
C ALA A 264 10.44 -2.98 17.91
N VAL A 265 9.74 -4.03 17.48
CA VAL A 265 10.33 -5.32 17.11
C VAL A 265 11.37 -5.15 15.99
N TYR A 266 11.04 -4.43 14.92
CA TYR A 266 11.99 -4.15 13.84
C TYR A 266 13.21 -3.36 14.31
N ILE A 267 13.04 -2.39 15.21
CA ILE A 267 14.16 -1.65 15.81
C ILE A 267 15.07 -2.59 16.62
N VAL A 268 14.51 -3.52 17.38
CA VAL A 268 15.28 -4.53 18.13
C VAL A 268 16.07 -5.42 17.17
N ILE A 269 15.43 -5.93 16.11
CA ILE A 269 16.08 -6.73 15.07
C ILE A 269 17.26 -5.95 14.47
N ILE A 270 17.05 -4.69 14.06
CA ILE A 270 18.11 -3.86 13.45
C ILE A 270 19.25 -3.62 14.45
N LYS A 271 18.95 -3.38 15.73
CA LYS A 271 19.96 -3.15 16.76
C LYS A 271 20.81 -4.40 17.01
N VAL A 272 20.18 -5.57 17.11
CA VAL A 272 20.85 -6.84 17.43
C VAL A 272 21.65 -7.37 16.24
N PHE A 273 21.02 -7.43 15.06
CA PHE A 273 21.61 -8.07 13.88
C PHE A 273 22.42 -7.09 13.02
N ALA A 274 21.91 -5.87 12.76
CA ALA A 274 22.58 -4.91 11.88
C ALA A 274 23.51 -3.95 12.63
N ARG A 275 23.41 -3.85 13.96
CA ARG A 275 24.23 -2.99 14.85
C ARG A 275 24.30 -1.53 14.38
N ARG A 276 23.22 -1.02 13.75
CA ARG A 276 23.13 0.35 13.23
C ARG A 276 22.50 1.31 14.23
N PRO A 277 22.87 2.61 14.21
CA PRO A 277 22.25 3.61 15.05
C PRO A 277 20.77 3.82 14.67
N ILE A 278 19.87 3.56 15.63
CA ILE A 278 18.41 3.55 15.45
C ILE A 278 17.89 4.86 14.83
N ILE A 279 18.36 5.99 15.34
CA ILE A 279 17.91 7.32 14.91
C ILE A 279 18.28 7.59 13.45
N SER A 280 19.45 7.12 13.01
CA SER A 280 19.86 7.24 11.61
C SER A 280 18.97 6.39 10.72
N THR A 281 18.70 5.15 11.11
CA THR A 281 17.86 4.24 10.33
C THR A 281 16.43 4.76 10.21
N LEU A 282 15.82 5.22 11.30
CA LEU A 282 14.49 5.82 11.26
C LEU A 282 14.43 7.09 10.40
N LYS A 283 15.48 7.92 10.39
CA LYS A 283 15.57 9.09 9.51
C LYS A 283 15.61 8.69 8.03
N MET A 284 16.29 7.60 7.68
CA MET A 284 16.38 7.12 6.29
C MET A 284 15.06 6.52 5.81
N MET A 285 14.32 5.83 6.69
CA MET A 285 13.05 5.15 6.32
C MET A 285 11.83 6.06 6.39
N LYS A 286 11.98 7.29 6.89
CA LYS A 286 10.86 8.21 7.16
C LYS A 286 10.00 8.48 5.92
N ASP A 287 10.62 8.81 4.80
CA ASP A 287 9.86 9.24 3.61
C ASP A 287 9.08 8.07 2.97
N PRO A 288 9.66 6.87 2.78
CA PRO A 288 8.90 5.69 2.34
C PRO A 288 7.79 5.27 3.33
N LEU A 289 8.06 5.26 4.64
CA LEU A 289 7.06 4.89 5.65
C LEU A 289 5.86 5.83 5.66
N LEU A 290 6.11 7.14 5.61
CA LEU A 290 5.04 8.14 5.59
C LEU A 290 4.27 8.11 4.27
N LEU A 291 4.95 7.85 3.15
CA LEU A 291 4.28 7.66 1.88
C LEU A 291 3.37 6.43 1.93
N ALA A 292 3.86 5.31 2.46
CA ALA A 292 3.12 4.04 2.55
C ALA A 292 1.87 4.18 3.41
N PHE A 293 2.01 4.84 4.55
CA PHE A 293 0.89 5.17 5.41
C PHE A 293 -0.15 6.05 4.71
N SER A 294 0.31 7.00 3.89
CA SER A 294 -0.57 7.98 3.25
C SER A 294 -1.28 7.47 2.00
N THR A 295 -0.71 6.49 1.29
CA THR A 295 -1.28 5.90 0.08
C THR A 295 -2.01 4.59 0.33
N SER A 296 -1.92 4.04 1.54
CA SER A 296 -2.45 2.72 1.92
C SER A 296 -2.04 1.60 0.95
N SER A 297 -0.90 1.75 0.27
CA SER A 297 -0.45 0.82 -0.76
C SER A 297 1.06 0.61 -0.71
N SER A 298 1.46 -0.60 -0.31
CA SER A 298 2.88 -1.03 -0.37
C SER A 298 3.45 -0.96 -1.78
N ALA A 299 2.61 -1.23 -2.79
CA ALA A 299 2.99 -1.16 -4.20
C ALA A 299 3.30 0.27 -4.66
N ALA A 300 2.58 1.26 -4.14
CA ALA A 300 2.82 2.67 -4.46
C ALA A 300 4.18 3.16 -3.92
N VAL A 301 4.77 2.47 -2.94
CA VAL A 301 6.01 2.88 -2.26
C VAL A 301 7.25 2.13 -2.74
N MET A 302 7.11 0.96 -3.36
CA MET A 302 8.23 0.22 -3.98
C MET A 302 9.16 1.07 -4.88
N PRO A 303 8.66 2.12 -5.60
CA PRO A 303 9.48 3.02 -6.41
C PRO A 303 10.40 4.01 -5.69
N VAL A 304 10.15 4.34 -4.42
CA VAL A 304 10.80 5.47 -3.71
C VAL A 304 11.92 5.07 -2.77
#